data_AF-X1PDT9-F1
#
_entry.id   AF-X1PDT9-F1
#
_cell.length_a   1.000
_cell.length_b   1.000
_cell.length_c   1.000
_cell.angle_alpha   90.00
_cell.angle_beta   90.00
_cell.angle_gamma   90.00
#
_symmetry.space_group_name_H-M   'P 1'
#
loop_
_entity.id
_entity.type
_entity.pdbx_description
1 polymer ?
#
loop_
_entity_poly.entity_id
_entity_poly.type
_entity_poly.pdbx_seq_one_letter_code
_entity_poly.pdbx_strand_id
1 'polypeptide(L)'
;MNSIYKIYLTGVGGQGIIRAATIIGEAAMKKGLKAVMSELHGMAERGGVVTTEMKIGSASSALIQKGNADLLLALEPVEALRSLEKVGPNT
;
A
#
# COMPACT_ATOMS: atom_id res chain seq x y z
N MET A 1 0.95 13.65 18.71
CA MET A 1 0.00 13.14 17.69
C MET A 1 0.70 12.00 16.95
N ASN A 2 0.29 10.74 17.18
CA ASN A 2 0.81 9.62 16.39
C ASN A 2 0.05 9.59 15.05
N SER A 3 0.49 10.40 14.09
CA SER A 3 -0.11 10.41 12.76
C SER A 3 0.11 9.05 12.10
N ILE A 4 -0.96 8.45 11.58
CA ILE A 4 -0.89 7.19 10.85
C ILE A 4 -0.68 7.52 9.37
N TYR A 5 0.43 7.07 8.80
CA TYR A 5 0.73 7.25 7.39
C TYR A 5 0.19 6.06 6.59
N LYS A 6 -0.68 6.31 5.61
CA LYS A 6 -1.41 5.32 4.81
C LYS A 6 -0.81 5.22 3.41
N ILE A 7 -0.32 4.04 3.05
CA ILE A 7 0.33 3.77 1.76
C ILE A 7 -0.52 2.75 0.99
N TYR A 8 -0.93 3.11 -0.22
CA TYR A 8 -1.55 2.21 -1.17
C TYR A 8 -0.52 1.81 -2.23
N LEU A 9 -0.21 0.53 -2.35
CA LEU A 9 0.70 0.01 -3.37
C LEU A 9 -0.08 -0.79 -4.41
N THR A 10 0.25 -0.60 -5.68
CA THR A 10 -0.43 -1.26 -6.80
C THR A 10 0.52 -1.58 -7.96
N GLY A 11 0.15 -2.54 -8.79
CA GLY A 11 0.87 -2.89 -10.01
C GLY A 11 0.44 -4.27 -10.51
N VAL A 12 1.26 -4.88 -11.35
CA VAL A 12 0.99 -6.21 -11.90
C VAL A 12 1.90 -7.28 -11.30
N GLY A 13 1.41 -8.52 -11.28
CA GLY A 13 2.14 -9.68 -10.77
C GLY A 13 3.55 -9.81 -11.36
N GLY A 14 4.55 -10.00 -10.50
CA GLY A 14 5.97 -10.12 -10.89
C GLY A 14 6.80 -8.85 -10.75
N GLN A 15 6.20 -7.68 -10.50
CA GLN A 15 6.95 -6.41 -10.35
C GLN A 15 7.49 -6.17 -8.93
N GLY A 16 7.13 -7.01 -7.95
CA GLY A 16 7.66 -6.92 -6.58
C GLY A 16 6.90 -6.00 -5.63
N ILE A 17 5.60 -5.71 -5.88
CA ILE A 17 4.74 -4.88 -5.02
C ILE A 17 4.79 -5.33 -3.56
N ILE A 18 4.60 -6.64 -3.33
CA ILE A 18 4.58 -7.26 -2.01
C ILE A 18 5.95 -7.12 -1.35
N ARG A 19 7.02 -7.32 -2.12
CA ARG A 19 8.39 -7.21 -1.62
C ARG A 19 8.71 -5.77 -1.20
N ALA A 20 8.28 -4.78 -2.00
CA ALA A 20 8.43 -3.37 -1.66
C ALA A 20 7.67 -3.03 -0.38
N ALA A 21 6.41 -3.49 -0.24
CA ALA A 21 5.64 -3.32 0.98
C ALA A 21 6.35 -3.92 2.20
N THR A 22 6.81 -5.17 2.11
CA THR A 22 7.56 -5.83 3.19
C THR A 22 8.81 -5.06 3.59
N ILE A 23 9.61 -4.59 2.62
CA ILE A 23 10.81 -3.78 2.90
C ILE A 23 10.46 -2.49 3.64
N ILE A 24 9.41 -1.78 3.23
CA ILE A 24 8.95 -0.55 3.88
C ILE A 24 8.49 -0.85 5.32
N GLY A 25 7.69 -1.90 5.52
CA GLY A 25 7.21 -2.32 6.83
C GLY A 25 8.34 -2.71 7.78
N GLU A 26 9.28 -3.52 7.32
CA GLU A 26 10.48 -3.89 8.08
C GLU A 26 11.34 -2.68 8.42
N ALA A 27 11.52 -1.74 7.50
CA ALA A 27 12.27 -0.51 7.75
C ALA A 27 11.57 0.36 8.82
N ALA A 28 10.24 0.47 8.78
CA ALA A 28 9.46 1.17 9.79
C ALA A 28 9.62 0.51 11.18
N MET A 29 9.51 -0.83 11.25
CA MET A 29 9.72 -1.58 12.50
C MET A 29 11.13 -1.43 13.05
N LYS A 30 12.16 -1.43 12.18
CA LYS A 30 13.57 -1.17 12.58
C LYS A 30 13.77 0.23 13.16
N LYS A 31 12.91 1.20 12.81
CA LYS A 31 12.90 2.54 13.41
C LYS A 31 12.02 2.64 14.67
N GLY A 32 11.49 1.53 15.19
CA GLY A 32 10.62 1.53 16.36
C GLY A 32 9.17 1.97 16.07
N LEU A 33 8.79 2.06 14.80
CA LEU A 33 7.41 2.37 14.40
C LEU A 33 6.60 1.08 14.26
N LYS A 34 5.30 1.17 14.53
CA LYS A 34 4.35 0.09 14.20
C LYS A 34 4.03 0.13 12.71
N ALA A 35 3.84 -1.03 12.09
CA ALA A 35 3.34 -1.14 10.73
C ALA A 35 2.33 -2.29 10.66
N VAL A 36 1.22 -2.08 9.96
CA VAL A 36 0.22 -3.11 9.66
C VAL A 36 -0.04 -3.08 8.16
N MET A 37 0.03 -4.24 7.52
CA MET A 37 -0.23 -4.39 6.09
C MET A 37 -1.28 -5.46 5.82
N SER A 38 -2.02 -5.28 4.73
CA SER A 38 -2.94 -6.28 4.19
C SER A 38 -2.69 -6.39 2.70
N GLU A 39 -2.56 -7.61 2.26
CA GLU A 39 -2.31 -7.98 0.89
C GLU A 39 -3.62 -8.40 0.24
N LEU A 40 -3.97 -7.75 -0.86
CA LEU A 40 -5.11 -8.10 -1.69
C LEU A 40 -4.55 -8.63 -3.01
N HIS A 41 -4.36 -9.94 -3.05
CA HIS A 41 -4.06 -10.66 -4.27
C HIS A 41 -5.30 -10.67 -5.17
N GLY A 42 -5.23 -10.04 -6.34
CA GLY A 42 -6.05 -10.52 -7.46
C GLY A 42 -5.60 -11.96 -7.76
N MET A 43 -6.55 -12.88 -7.98
CA MET A 43 -6.31 -14.32 -8.19
C MET A 43 -5.47 -14.68 -9.44
N ALA A 44 -4.76 -13.72 -10.04
CA ALA A 44 -4.03 -13.90 -11.28
C ALA A 44 -2.53 -14.02 -11.02
N GLU A 45 -2.05 -15.26 -11.04
CA GLU A 45 -0.65 -15.66 -10.83
C GLU A 45 0.32 -15.14 -11.92
N ARG A 46 -0.19 -14.60 -13.05
CA ARG A 46 0.57 -13.86 -14.06
C ARG A 46 -0.29 -12.76 -14.70
N GLY A 47 0.23 -11.52 -14.71
CA GLY A 47 -0.44 -10.37 -15.34
C GLY A 47 -1.64 -9.81 -14.58
N GLY A 48 -1.96 -10.35 -13.40
CA GLY A 48 -3.01 -9.86 -12.52
C GLY A 48 -2.67 -8.57 -11.80
N VAL A 49 -3.70 -7.83 -11.43
CA VAL A 49 -3.59 -6.68 -10.52
C VAL A 49 -3.21 -7.18 -9.12
N VAL A 50 -2.17 -6.58 -8.55
CA VAL A 50 -1.72 -6.83 -7.19
C VAL A 50 -1.80 -5.52 -6.43
N THR A 51 -2.51 -5.55 -5.29
CA THR A 51 -2.61 -4.38 -4.42
C THR A 51 -2.21 -4.73 -3.00
N THR A 52 -1.63 -3.77 -2.31
CA THR A 52 -1.27 -3.89 -0.90
C THR A 52 -1.57 -2.58 -0.20
N GLU A 53 -2.21 -2.67 0.95
CA GLU A 53 -2.52 -1.53 1.78
C GLU A 53 -1.67 -1.59 3.05
N MET A 54 -1.02 -0.50 3.41
CA MET A 54 -0.15 -0.41 4.57
C MET A 54 -0.45 0.83 5.38
N LYS A 55 -0.37 0.70 6.70
CA LYS A 55 -0.35 1.82 7.64
C LYS A 55 0.88 1.77 8.52
N ILE A 56 1.60 2.87 8.61
CA ILE A 56 2.72 3.09 9.52
C ILE A 56 2.24 3.98 10.66
N GLY A 57 2.43 3.54 11.90
CA GLY A 57 1.87 4.16 13.12
C GLY A 57 0.96 3.19 13.87
N SER A 58 0.36 3.66 14.96
CA SER A 58 -0.51 2.85 15.83
C SER A 58 -1.88 2.58 15.19
N ALA A 59 -1.92 1.76 14.14
CA ALA A 59 -3.14 1.29 13.48
C ALA A 59 -3.51 -0.14 13.93
N SER A 60 -4.81 -0.45 13.98
CA SER A 60 -5.34 -1.79 14.24
C SER A 60 -5.71 -2.57 12.97
N SER A 61 -5.79 -1.88 11.82
CA SER A 61 -6.14 -2.46 10.52
C SER A 61 -5.40 -1.74 9.40
N ALA A 62 -4.96 -2.50 8.41
CA ALA A 62 -4.31 -2.00 7.21
C ALA A 62 -5.27 -1.30 6.23
N LEU A 63 -6.58 -1.56 6.31
CA LEU A 63 -7.53 -1.10 5.30
C LEU A 63 -7.59 0.43 5.19
N ILE A 64 -7.37 0.95 3.99
CA ILE A 64 -7.42 2.35 3.61
C ILE A 64 -8.77 2.62 2.96
N GLN A 65 -9.53 3.52 3.59
CA GLN A 65 -10.79 4.00 3.04
C GLN A 65 -10.54 4.77 1.74
N LYS A 66 -11.56 4.86 0.88
CA LYS A 66 -11.49 5.69 -0.33
C LYS A 66 -11.12 7.13 0.03
N GLY A 67 -10.32 7.79 -0.80
CA GLY A 67 -9.91 9.18 -0.58
C GLY A 67 -8.99 9.41 0.62
N ASN A 68 -8.28 8.39 1.11
CA ASN A 68 -7.51 8.48 2.37
C ASN A 68 -6.07 7.97 2.27
N ALA A 69 -5.58 7.46 1.14
CA ALA A 69 -4.16 7.15 1.00
C ALA A 69 -3.36 8.46 1.06
N ASP A 70 -2.26 8.48 1.83
CA ASP A 70 -1.33 9.62 1.84
C ASP A 70 -0.22 9.45 0.79
N LEU A 71 -0.06 8.23 0.27
CA LEU A 71 0.84 7.86 -0.82
C LEU A 71 0.22 6.77 -1.69
N LEU A 72 0.22 6.97 -3.01
CA LEU A 72 0.00 5.94 -4.01
C LEU A 72 1.35 5.56 -4.63
N LEU A 73 1.77 4.30 -4.46
CA LEU A 73 2.96 3.75 -5.09
C LEU A 73 2.54 2.72 -6.14
N ALA A 74 2.59 3.11 -7.41
CA ALA A 74 2.22 2.26 -8.54
C ALA A 74 3.46 1.83 -9.33
N LEU A 75 3.58 0.53 -9.59
CA LEU A 75 4.63 -0.03 -10.46
C LEU A 75 4.16 -0.26 -11.90
N GLU A 76 2.89 0.04 -12.17
CA GLU A 76 2.30 0.03 -13.51
C GLU A 76 1.37 1.27 -13.65
N PRO A 77 1.50 2.08 -14.72
CA PRO A 77 0.72 3.33 -14.89
C PRO A 77 -0.81 3.19 -14.97
N VAL A 78 -1.33 2.19 -15.68
CA VAL A 78 -2.76 1.85 -15.74
C VAL A 78 -3.29 1.47 -14.35
N GLU A 79 -2.52 0.75 -13.55
CA GLU A 79 -2.91 0.41 -12.18
C GLU A 79 -2.88 1.63 -11.25
N ALA A 80 -2.01 2.61 -11.51
CA ALA A 80 -2.08 3.92 -10.85
C ALA A 80 -3.43 4.61 -11.13
N LEU A 81 -3.82 4.67 -12.40
CA LEU A 81 -5.07 5.30 -12.83
C LEU A 81 -6.30 4.60 -12.21
N ARG A 82 -6.31 3.26 -12.17
CA ARG A 82 -7.37 2.47 -11.54
C ARG A 82 -7.49 2.70 -10.03
N SER A 83 -6.37 3.07 -9.39
CA SER A 83 -6.28 3.23 -7.93
C SER A 83 -6.54 4.67 -7.46
N LEU A 84 -6.87 5.61 -8.35
CA LEU A 84 -7.08 7.02 -7.98
C LEU A 84 -8.15 7.22 -6.91
N GLU A 85 -9.17 6.36 -6.83
CA GLU A 85 -10.21 6.47 -5.81
C GLU A 85 -9.69 6.29 -4.37
N LYS A 86 -8.49 5.76 -4.19
CA LYS A 86 -7.84 5.59 -2.88
C LYS A 86 -7.10 6.85 -2.44
N VAL A 87 -6.68 7.69 -3.37
CA VAL A 87 -5.78 8.85 -3.18
C VAL A 87 -6.46 9.94 -2.36
N GLY A 88 -5.79 10.43 -1.31
CA GLY A 88 -6.27 11.54 -0.50
C GLY A 88 -6.21 12.89 -1.24
N PRO A 89 -6.84 13.94 -0.69
CA PRO A 89 -6.90 15.26 -1.34
C PRO A 89 -5.54 15.95 -1.52
N ASN A 90 -4.50 15.50 -0.81
CA ASN A 90 -3.15 16.10 -0.82
C ASN A 90 -2.07 15.11 -1.31
N THR A 91 -2.47 14.10 -2.06
CA THR A 91 -1.61 12.98 -2.47
C THR A 91 -1.24 13.05 -3.95
#